data_AF-A0A0F9NTX8-F1
#
_entry.id   AF-A0A0F9NTX8-F1
#
_cell.length_a   1.000
_cell.length_b   1.000
_cell.length_c   1.000
_cell.angle_alpha   90.00
_cell.angle_beta   90.00
_cell.angle_gamma   90.00
#
_symmetry.space_group_name_H-M   'P 1'
#
loop_
_entity.id
_entity.type
_entity.pdbx_description
1 polymer ?
#
loop_
_entity_poly.entity_id
_entity_poly.type
_entity_poly.pdbx_seq_one_letter_code
_entity_poly.pdbx_strand_id
1 'polypeptide(L)'
;MPYLGLQSVRHGNSGVCIEDCFRIHFPDTQLVADLTYGNGRFWKWPSNNIQQPPIIALDAVVREGVHIQSDYRRLPLKSKSVDVAVFDPPFIFSPGLRGIIGEDRGFRGGPGPYNASDLQAHTAQAMVQMRQVARHGMILKGQNLVTSQHPNWWTYQVMDMGERLLGIWPEDVLIQVSSAARMIDPRWKNQYHFRRSEAYYIIYKWSDD
;
A
#
# COMPACT_ATOMS: atom_id res chain seq x y z
N MET A 1 -22.74 -9.14 -7.53
CA MET A 1 -21.72 -10.22 -7.45
C MET A 1 -22.22 -11.36 -6.58
N PRO A 2 -21.88 -12.63 -6.88
CA PRO A 2 -22.23 -13.76 -6.00
C PRO A 2 -21.48 -13.67 -4.67
N TYR A 3 -22.01 -14.30 -3.62
CA TYR A 3 -21.34 -14.41 -2.33
C TYR A 3 -20.06 -15.26 -2.46
N LEU A 4 -18.91 -14.68 -2.16
CA LEU A 4 -17.60 -15.30 -2.37
C LEU A 4 -17.03 -15.98 -1.12
N GLY A 5 -17.63 -15.79 0.06
CA GLY A 5 -17.12 -16.34 1.33
C GLY A 5 -15.72 -15.85 1.71
N LEU A 6 -15.30 -14.69 1.20
CA LEU A 6 -14.01 -14.10 1.55
C LEU A 6 -14.10 -13.52 2.96
N GLN A 7 -13.06 -13.76 3.74
CA GLN A 7 -12.92 -13.28 5.10
C GLN A 7 -11.97 -12.08 5.12
N SER A 8 -12.18 -11.18 6.08
CA SER A 8 -11.31 -10.01 6.29
C SER A 8 -9.87 -10.39 6.60
N VAL A 9 -9.62 -11.56 7.19
CA VAL A 9 -8.26 -12.11 7.35
C VAL A 9 -7.90 -13.01 6.18
N ARG A 10 -6.79 -12.70 5.52
CA ARG A 10 -6.27 -13.40 4.34
C ARG A 10 -4.86 -13.93 4.57
N HIS A 11 -4.71 -15.24 4.48
CA HIS A 11 -3.39 -15.86 4.50
C HIS A 11 -2.81 -15.89 3.09
N GLY A 12 -1.57 -15.44 2.94
CA GLY A 12 -0.86 -15.54 1.66
C GLY A 12 -0.01 -14.32 1.30
N ASN A 13 0.20 -14.15 -0.01
CA ASN A 13 1.00 -13.06 -0.55
C ASN A 13 0.13 -11.85 -0.95
N SER A 14 0.79 -10.77 -1.33
CA SER A 14 0.10 -9.52 -1.65
C SER A 14 -0.81 -9.61 -2.87
N GLY A 15 -0.49 -10.50 -3.83
CA GLY A 15 -1.24 -10.70 -5.07
C GLY A 15 -2.65 -11.23 -4.82
N VAL A 16 -2.78 -12.23 -3.94
CA VAL A 16 -4.09 -12.76 -3.51
C VAL A 16 -4.94 -11.66 -2.87
N CYS A 17 -4.32 -10.85 -2.01
CA CYS A 17 -5.04 -9.84 -1.23
C CYS A 17 -5.52 -8.69 -2.10
N ILE A 18 -4.69 -8.20 -3.03
CA ILE A 18 -5.11 -7.12 -3.92
C ILE A 18 -6.15 -7.61 -4.93
N GLU A 19 -6.03 -8.84 -5.43
CA GLU A 19 -7.07 -9.46 -6.26
C GLU A 19 -8.41 -9.47 -5.52
N ASP A 20 -8.44 -9.89 -4.25
CA ASP A 20 -9.66 -9.88 -3.43
C ASP A 20 -10.22 -8.46 -3.25
N CYS A 21 -9.35 -7.45 -3.06
CA CYS A 21 -9.78 -6.05 -2.96
C CYS A 21 -10.46 -5.57 -4.26
N PHE A 22 -9.86 -5.82 -5.42
CA PHE A 22 -10.47 -5.46 -6.71
C PHE A 22 -11.74 -6.26 -6.95
N ARG A 23 -11.72 -7.55 -6.65
CA ARG A 23 -12.86 -8.43 -6.83
C ARG A 23 -14.07 -7.94 -6.06
N ILE A 24 -13.94 -7.52 -4.80
CA ILE A 24 -15.09 -7.06 -4.00
C ILE A 24 -15.42 -5.60 -4.30
N HIS A 25 -14.42 -4.71 -4.27
CA HIS A 25 -14.68 -3.28 -4.16
C HIS A 25 -14.62 -2.53 -5.49
N PHE A 26 -13.88 -3.04 -6.47
CA PHE A 26 -13.62 -2.37 -7.75
C PHE A 26 -13.63 -3.33 -8.96
N PRO A 27 -14.68 -4.15 -9.14
CA PRO A 27 -14.73 -5.21 -10.15
C PRO A 27 -14.67 -4.69 -11.59
N ASP A 28 -15.16 -3.48 -11.82
CA ASP A 28 -15.29 -2.87 -13.15
C ASP A 28 -14.14 -1.90 -13.47
N THR A 29 -13.02 -2.01 -12.74
CA THR A 29 -11.86 -1.14 -12.97
C THR A 29 -11.28 -1.35 -14.36
N GLN A 30 -11.14 -0.26 -15.10
CA GLN A 30 -10.54 -0.22 -16.43
C GLN A 30 -9.10 0.30 -16.41
N LEU A 31 -8.73 1.11 -15.41
CA LEU A 31 -7.38 1.65 -15.31
C LEU A 31 -6.97 1.92 -13.85
N VAL A 32 -5.81 1.43 -13.46
CA VAL A 32 -5.24 1.63 -12.12
C VAL A 32 -3.96 2.46 -12.19
N ALA A 33 -3.74 3.33 -11.20
CA ALA A 33 -2.39 3.86 -10.92
C ALA A 33 -1.79 3.12 -9.73
N ASP A 34 -0.63 2.48 -9.91
CA ASP A 34 0.19 2.00 -8.80
C ASP A 34 1.32 3.01 -8.54
N LEU A 35 1.28 3.66 -7.39
CA LEU A 35 2.18 4.76 -7.04
C LEU A 35 3.57 4.27 -6.61
N THR A 36 3.71 2.97 -6.33
CA THR A 36 4.89 2.34 -5.73
C THR A 36 5.11 0.95 -6.33
N TYR A 37 5.13 0.89 -7.67
CA TYR A 37 5.09 -0.36 -8.42
C TYR A 37 6.21 -1.35 -8.06
N GLY A 38 7.41 -0.83 -7.78
CA GLY A 38 8.58 -1.63 -7.46
C GLY A 38 8.90 -2.65 -8.55
N ASN A 39 8.66 -3.93 -8.26
CA ASN A 39 8.92 -5.06 -9.18
C ASN A 39 7.61 -5.77 -9.62
N GLY A 40 6.45 -5.12 -9.50
CA GLY A 40 5.16 -5.66 -9.95
C GLY A 40 4.64 -6.88 -9.19
N ARG A 41 5.22 -7.23 -8.03
CA ARG A 41 4.80 -8.42 -7.25
C ARG A 41 3.36 -8.35 -6.76
N PHE A 42 2.84 -7.13 -6.59
CA PHE A 42 1.44 -6.87 -6.23
C PHE A 42 0.49 -7.41 -7.30
N TRP A 43 0.90 -7.37 -8.56
CA TRP A 43 0.07 -7.65 -9.73
C TRP A 43 0.23 -9.07 -10.25
N LYS A 44 0.69 -10.00 -9.40
CA LYS A 44 0.75 -11.44 -9.71
C LYS A 44 -0.50 -12.11 -9.16
N TRP A 45 -1.63 -11.92 -9.83
CA TRP A 45 -2.93 -12.45 -9.39
C TRP A 45 -2.98 -13.97 -9.63
N PRO A 46 -3.35 -14.77 -8.60
CA PRO A 46 -3.35 -16.23 -8.71
C PRO A 46 -4.56 -16.80 -9.45
N SER A 47 -5.66 -16.05 -9.57
CA SER A 47 -6.88 -16.54 -10.21
C SER A 47 -7.12 -15.86 -11.55
N ASN A 48 -7.79 -16.59 -12.45
CA ASN A 48 -8.28 -16.07 -13.73
C ASN A 48 -9.77 -15.68 -13.64
N ASN A 49 -10.30 -15.53 -12.41
CA ASN A 49 -11.75 -15.30 -12.19
C ASN A 49 -12.16 -13.85 -12.43
N ILE A 50 -11.21 -12.92 -12.36
CA ILE A 50 -11.39 -11.53 -12.75
C ILE A 50 -10.24 -11.11 -13.67
N GLN A 51 -10.55 -10.27 -14.64
CA GLN A 51 -9.51 -9.69 -15.50
C GLN A 51 -8.72 -8.67 -14.69
N GLN A 52 -7.40 -8.82 -14.66
CA GLN A 52 -6.54 -7.79 -14.10
C GLN A 52 -6.64 -6.52 -14.95
N PRO A 53 -6.89 -5.35 -14.32
CA PRO A 53 -6.98 -4.10 -15.05
C PRO A 53 -5.61 -3.69 -15.58
N PRO A 54 -5.55 -2.93 -16.68
CA PRO A 54 -4.37 -2.17 -17.08
C PRO A 54 -3.85 -1.29 -15.92
N ILE A 55 -2.52 -1.22 -15.80
CA ILE A 55 -1.84 -0.49 -14.73
C ILE A 55 -0.98 0.61 -15.33
N ILE A 56 -1.06 1.82 -14.80
CA ILE A 56 -0.02 2.84 -14.90
C ILE A 56 0.92 2.61 -13.72
N ALA A 57 2.08 2.03 -14.00
CA ALA A 57 3.10 1.75 -12.99
C ALA A 57 3.98 2.99 -12.77
N LEU A 58 3.86 3.60 -11.59
CA LEU A 58 4.71 4.70 -11.17
C LEU A 58 5.68 4.23 -10.09
N ASP A 59 6.91 4.75 -10.14
CA ASP A 59 7.90 4.55 -9.09
C ASP A 59 8.94 5.68 -9.10
N ALA A 60 9.53 6.00 -7.97
CA ALA A 60 10.59 7.01 -7.91
C ALA A 60 11.90 6.52 -8.56
N VAL A 61 12.07 5.21 -8.68
CA VAL A 61 13.22 4.57 -9.31
C VAL A 61 12.80 3.87 -10.60
N VAL A 62 13.47 4.20 -11.71
CA VAL A 62 13.25 3.52 -12.99
C VAL A 62 13.70 2.06 -12.89
N ARG A 63 12.79 1.15 -13.22
CA ARG A 63 13.00 -0.32 -13.24
C ARG A 63 12.15 -0.94 -14.34
N GLU A 64 12.38 -2.21 -14.62
CA GLU A 64 11.54 -2.98 -15.54
C GLU A 64 10.07 -2.94 -15.09
N GLY A 65 9.18 -2.64 -16.05
CA GLY A 65 7.73 -2.52 -15.82
C GLY A 65 7.26 -1.18 -15.25
N VAL A 66 8.16 -0.26 -14.84
CA VAL A 66 7.77 1.10 -14.45
C VAL A 66 7.48 1.92 -15.71
N HIS A 67 6.26 2.47 -15.81
CA HIS A 67 5.83 3.31 -16.94
C HIS A 67 6.26 4.77 -16.77
N ILE A 68 6.21 5.29 -15.53
CA ILE A 68 6.50 6.69 -15.23
C ILE A 68 7.39 6.79 -13.99
N GLN A 69 8.56 7.42 -14.15
CA GLN A 69 9.35 7.80 -12.98
C GLN A 69 8.67 8.97 -12.26
N SER A 70 8.22 8.75 -11.03
CA SER A 70 7.47 9.75 -10.28
C SER A 70 7.60 9.57 -8.78
N ASP A 71 7.59 10.71 -8.08
CA ASP A 71 7.38 10.76 -6.66
C ASP A 71 5.88 10.67 -6.36
N TYR A 72 5.47 9.69 -5.55
CA TYR A 72 4.06 9.49 -5.19
C TYR A 72 3.42 10.68 -4.44
N ARG A 73 4.24 11.62 -3.93
CA ARG A 73 3.79 12.87 -3.30
C ARG A 73 3.36 13.92 -4.33
N ARG A 74 3.69 13.72 -5.62
CA ARG A 74 3.36 14.62 -6.73
C ARG A 74 3.21 13.84 -8.04
N LEU A 75 1.99 13.40 -8.31
CA LEU A 75 1.70 12.54 -9.46
C LEU A 75 1.60 13.35 -10.76
N PRO A 76 2.27 12.92 -11.85
CA PRO A 76 2.16 13.53 -13.17
C PRO A 76 0.93 12.99 -13.93
N LEU A 77 -0.19 12.79 -13.23
CA LEU A 77 -1.45 12.29 -13.79
C LEU A 77 -2.50 13.40 -13.77
N LYS A 78 -3.43 13.34 -14.73
CA LYS A 78 -4.54 14.29 -14.76
C LYS A 78 -5.53 13.97 -13.64
N SER A 79 -6.29 14.97 -13.21
CA SER A 79 -7.40 14.75 -12.28
C SER A 79 -8.37 13.73 -12.86
N LYS A 80 -8.86 12.80 -12.02
CA LYS A 80 -9.83 11.77 -12.40
C LYS A 80 -9.45 10.96 -13.65
N SER A 81 -8.16 10.72 -13.89
CA SER A 81 -7.69 10.01 -15.10
C SER A 81 -7.55 8.49 -14.94
N VAL A 82 -7.64 7.98 -13.71
CA VAL A 82 -7.64 6.53 -13.41
C VAL A 82 -8.86 6.19 -12.56
N ASP A 83 -9.23 4.93 -12.47
CA ASP A 83 -10.37 4.50 -11.66
C ASP A 83 -10.00 4.36 -10.20
N VAL A 84 -8.88 3.68 -9.96
CA VAL A 84 -8.39 3.34 -8.64
C VAL A 84 -6.91 3.70 -8.55
N ALA A 85 -6.52 4.29 -7.43
CA ALA A 85 -5.11 4.47 -7.08
C ALA A 85 -4.69 3.48 -5.99
N VAL A 86 -3.49 2.93 -6.11
CA VAL A 86 -2.93 1.92 -5.19
C VAL A 86 -1.60 2.41 -4.65
N PHE A 87 -1.38 2.22 -3.35
CA PHE A 87 -0.17 2.68 -2.67
C PHE A 87 0.32 1.66 -1.63
N ASP A 88 1.58 1.22 -1.75
CA ASP A 88 2.29 0.32 -0.83
C ASP A 88 3.69 0.90 -0.53
N PRO A 89 3.80 1.90 0.35
CA PRO A 89 5.05 2.63 0.52
C PRO A 89 6.19 1.82 1.16
N PRO A 90 7.44 2.29 1.03
CA PRO A 90 8.54 1.91 1.92
C PRO A 90 8.17 2.02 3.42
N PHE A 91 8.12 0.88 4.12
CA PHE A 91 7.96 0.84 5.60
C PHE A 91 9.27 0.66 6.37
N ILE A 92 10.38 0.37 5.69
CA ILE A 92 11.70 0.19 6.32
C ILE A 92 12.53 1.45 6.10
N PHE A 93 12.71 2.20 7.18
CA PHE A 93 13.43 3.48 7.15
C PHE A 93 14.65 3.57 8.06
N SER A 94 14.91 2.55 8.89
CA SER A 94 16.14 2.51 9.68
C SER A 94 17.38 2.42 8.75
N PRO A 95 18.37 3.32 8.87
CA PRO A 95 19.51 3.40 7.94
C PRO A 95 20.26 2.07 7.71
N GLY A 96 20.51 1.31 8.78
CA GLY A 96 21.17 -0.01 8.68
C GLY A 96 20.32 -1.08 7.98
N LEU A 97 19.00 -1.04 8.16
CA LEU A 97 18.06 -1.98 7.53
C LEU A 97 17.75 -1.59 6.08
N ARG A 98 17.79 -0.30 5.74
CA ARG A 98 17.75 0.18 4.35
C ARG A 98 18.92 -0.34 3.53
N GLY A 99 20.11 -0.44 4.13
CA GLY A 99 21.28 -1.00 3.47
C GLY A 99 21.16 -2.49 3.14
N ILE A 100 20.49 -3.28 4.02
CA ILE A 100 20.40 -4.75 3.94
C ILE A 100 19.14 -5.21 3.16
N ILE A 101 18.00 -4.55 3.35
CA ILE A 101 16.71 -4.95 2.77
C ILE A 101 16.35 -4.05 1.58
N GLY A 102 16.93 -2.86 1.49
CA GLY A 102 16.62 -1.87 0.47
C GLY A 102 17.22 -2.15 -0.91
N GLU A 103 18.20 -3.04 -1.01
CA GLU A 103 18.78 -3.43 -2.31
C GLU A 103 17.76 -4.24 -3.14
N ASP A 104 17.13 -5.26 -2.53
CA ASP A 104 16.12 -6.11 -3.17
C ASP A 104 14.72 -5.48 -3.31
N ARG A 105 14.41 -4.48 -2.47
CA ARG A 105 13.10 -3.80 -2.45
C ARG A 105 13.15 -2.38 -3.03
N GLY A 106 14.27 -1.99 -3.62
CA GLY A 106 14.44 -0.74 -4.32
C GLY A 106 14.48 0.53 -3.48
N PHE A 107 14.83 0.40 -2.19
CA PHE A 107 14.91 1.51 -1.24
C PHE A 107 16.26 2.26 -1.23
N ARG A 108 17.27 1.83 -1.99
CA ARG A 108 18.50 2.63 -2.17
C ARG A 108 18.26 3.74 -3.19
N GLY A 109 18.21 4.99 -2.71
CA GLY A 109 18.33 6.21 -3.53
C GLY A 109 17.04 6.95 -3.88
N GLY A 110 15.86 6.37 -3.61
CA GLY A 110 14.57 7.06 -3.77
C GLY A 110 14.17 7.93 -2.56
N PRO A 111 13.30 8.93 -2.73
CA PRO A 111 12.85 9.85 -1.68
C PRO A 111 11.85 9.23 -0.68
N GLY A 112 12.08 7.98 -0.27
CA GLY A 112 11.27 7.30 0.73
C GLY A 112 11.44 7.89 2.14
N PRO A 113 10.50 7.65 3.06
CA PRO A 113 10.46 8.27 4.39
C PRO A 113 11.67 7.87 5.24
N TYR A 114 12.33 8.80 5.95
CA TYR A 114 13.51 8.49 6.78
C TYR A 114 13.14 8.08 8.21
N ASN A 115 11.94 8.43 8.65
CA ASN A 115 11.43 8.13 9.98
C ASN A 115 9.89 7.94 9.95
N ALA A 116 9.30 7.65 11.11
CA ALA A 116 7.85 7.43 11.24
C ALA A 116 7.02 8.70 10.92
N SER A 117 7.53 9.88 11.26
CA SER A 117 6.89 11.17 10.93
C SER A 117 6.92 11.42 9.43
N ASP A 118 8.03 11.12 8.75
CA ASP A 118 8.11 11.22 7.28
C ASP A 118 7.12 10.26 6.63
N LEU A 119 7.02 9.02 7.13
CA LEU A 119 6.05 8.04 6.61
C LEU A 119 4.62 8.58 6.74
N GLN A 120 4.29 9.18 7.90
CA GLN A 120 3.00 9.80 8.13
C GLN A 120 2.73 10.95 7.15
N ALA A 121 3.66 11.90 7.01
CA ALA A 121 3.52 13.04 6.11
C ALA A 121 3.43 12.63 4.64
N HIS A 122 4.27 11.68 4.22
CA HIS A 122 4.27 11.12 2.88
C HIS A 122 2.98 10.39 2.56
N THR A 123 2.42 9.65 3.53
CA THR A 123 1.13 8.96 3.37
C THR A 123 0.01 9.98 3.19
N ALA A 124 -0.03 11.05 3.99
CA ALA A 124 -1.01 12.12 3.83
C ALA A 124 -0.92 12.79 2.44
N GLN A 125 0.29 13.10 1.97
CA GLN A 125 0.51 13.68 0.64
C GLN A 125 0.07 12.72 -0.48
N ALA A 126 0.41 11.44 -0.37
CA ALA A 126 -0.03 10.42 -1.31
C ALA A 126 -1.56 10.32 -1.35
N MET A 127 -2.24 10.28 -0.20
CA MET A 127 -3.70 10.23 -0.13
C MET A 127 -4.38 11.40 -0.85
N VAL A 128 -3.84 12.62 -0.70
CA VAL A 128 -4.35 13.80 -1.44
C VAL A 128 -4.16 13.63 -2.95
N GLN A 129 -2.99 13.16 -3.38
CA GLN A 129 -2.75 12.89 -4.80
C GLN A 129 -3.64 11.78 -5.35
N MET A 130 -3.82 10.68 -4.60
CA MET A 130 -4.69 9.57 -4.96
C MET A 130 -6.14 10.04 -5.12
N ARG A 131 -6.65 10.85 -4.19
CA ARG A 131 -7.99 11.43 -4.26
C ARG A 131 -8.17 12.33 -5.49
N GLN A 132 -7.13 13.06 -5.87
CA GLN A 132 -7.15 13.92 -7.05
C GLN A 132 -7.22 13.11 -8.36
N VAL A 133 -6.44 12.03 -8.48
CA VAL A 133 -6.27 11.32 -9.77
C VAL A 133 -7.28 10.19 -9.99
N ALA A 134 -7.84 9.62 -8.92
CA ALA A 134 -8.74 8.47 -9.01
C ALA A 134 -10.23 8.86 -9.05
N ARG A 135 -11.00 8.16 -9.89
CA ARG A 135 -12.44 8.37 -10.09
C ARG A 135 -13.31 7.70 -9.04
N HIS A 136 -12.93 6.50 -8.58
CA HIS A 136 -13.84 5.64 -7.80
C HIS A 136 -13.30 5.25 -6.41
N GLY A 137 -11.99 5.28 -6.21
CA GLY A 137 -11.43 4.93 -4.91
C GLY A 137 -9.92 4.83 -4.85
N MET A 138 -9.45 4.43 -3.68
CA MET A 138 -8.04 4.13 -3.44
C MET A 138 -7.85 2.96 -2.48
N ILE A 139 -6.73 2.27 -2.63
CA ILE A 139 -6.31 1.18 -1.75
C ILE A 139 -4.93 1.54 -1.19
N LEU A 140 -4.85 1.63 0.14
CA LEU A 140 -3.58 1.83 0.84
C LEU A 140 -3.18 0.56 1.55
N LYS A 141 -1.98 0.06 1.24
CA LYS A 141 -1.37 -1.05 1.94
C LYS A 141 -0.35 -0.56 2.95
N GLY A 142 -0.36 -1.15 4.14
CA GLY A 142 0.68 -0.89 5.11
C GLY A 142 0.69 -1.78 6.34
N GLN A 143 1.54 -1.44 7.31
CA GLN A 143 1.74 -2.22 8.52
C GLN A 143 1.84 -1.31 9.73
N ASN A 144 1.29 -1.75 10.86
CA ASN A 144 1.62 -1.17 12.15
C ASN A 144 3.07 -1.52 12.48
N LEU A 145 3.85 -0.54 12.93
CA LEU A 145 5.29 -0.68 13.14
C LEU A 145 5.65 -0.61 14.63
N VAL A 146 6.89 -1.01 14.93
CA VAL A 146 7.55 -0.67 16.20
C VAL A 146 8.84 0.05 15.85
N THR A 147 8.97 1.28 16.31
CA THR A 147 10.11 2.16 16.03
C THR A 147 10.71 2.60 17.35
N SER A 148 11.99 2.31 17.58
CA SER A 148 12.70 2.69 18.82
C SER A 148 11.92 2.31 20.11
N GLN A 149 11.34 1.10 20.15
CA GLN A 149 10.51 0.59 21.25
C GLN A 149 9.13 1.26 21.43
N HIS A 150 8.72 2.12 20.51
CA HIS A 150 7.39 2.73 20.52
C HIS A 150 6.53 2.15 19.39
N PRO A 151 5.29 1.75 19.66
CA PRO A 151 4.37 1.34 18.60
C PRO A 151 4.00 2.54 17.74
N ASN A 152 4.01 2.35 16.42
CA ASN A 152 3.45 3.28 15.46
C ASN A 152 2.23 2.60 14.83
N TRP A 153 1.07 3.22 15.00
CA TRP A 153 -0.21 2.67 14.58
C TRP A 153 -0.65 3.24 13.22
N TRP A 154 0.15 2.95 12.19
CA TRP A 154 -0.07 3.42 10.83
C TRP A 154 -1.52 3.24 10.35
N THR A 155 -2.15 2.11 10.68
CA THR A 155 -3.56 1.85 10.34
C THR A 155 -4.52 2.93 10.83
N TYR A 156 -4.53 3.21 12.14
CA TYR A 156 -5.39 4.26 12.71
C TYR A 156 -5.03 5.65 12.18
N GLN A 157 -3.72 5.90 11.95
CA GLN A 157 -3.27 7.17 11.37
C GLN A 157 -3.84 7.38 9.96
N VAL A 158 -3.84 6.35 9.12
CA VAL A 158 -4.40 6.43 7.75
C VAL A 158 -5.91 6.64 7.79
N MET A 159 -6.62 5.99 8.70
CA MET A 159 -8.07 6.16 8.87
C MET A 159 -8.41 7.59 9.30
N ASP A 160 -7.72 8.11 10.32
CA ASP A 160 -7.86 9.50 10.78
C ASP A 160 -7.49 10.52 9.69
N MET A 161 -6.46 10.23 8.87
CA MET A 161 -6.14 11.06 7.71
C MET A 161 -7.25 11.09 6.67
N GLY A 162 -7.90 9.95 6.39
CA GLY A 162 -9.03 9.89 5.44
C GLY A 162 -10.15 10.83 5.87
N GLU A 163 -10.51 10.79 7.15
CA GLU A 163 -11.54 11.64 7.72
C GLU A 163 -11.12 13.12 7.68
N ARG A 164 -9.94 13.45 8.23
CA ARG A 164 -9.51 14.85 8.40
C ARG A 164 -9.12 15.56 7.12
N LEU A 165 -8.49 14.86 6.17
CA LEU A 165 -7.96 15.47 4.96
C LEU A 165 -8.95 15.41 3.80
N LEU A 166 -9.75 14.35 3.74
CA LEU A 166 -10.55 14.03 2.57
C LEU A 166 -12.06 13.93 2.88
N GLY A 167 -12.46 13.96 4.16
CA GLY A 167 -13.86 13.84 4.58
C GLY A 167 -14.47 12.47 4.30
N ILE A 168 -13.65 11.41 4.21
CA ILE A 168 -14.09 10.05 3.88
C ILE A 168 -13.60 9.04 4.91
N TRP A 169 -14.39 8.00 5.16
CA TRP A 169 -14.01 6.87 6.00
C TRP A 169 -13.72 5.65 5.13
N PRO A 170 -12.87 4.70 5.56
CA PRO A 170 -12.70 3.45 4.83
C PRO A 170 -14.02 2.71 4.66
N GLU A 171 -14.24 2.19 3.45
CA GLU A 171 -15.33 1.27 3.16
C GLU A 171 -15.08 -0.10 3.80
N ASP A 172 -13.84 -0.59 3.74
CA ASP A 172 -13.48 -1.90 4.26
C ASP A 172 -11.97 -2.00 4.56
N VAL A 173 -11.58 -3.05 5.29
CA VAL A 173 -10.19 -3.36 5.63
C VAL A 173 -9.94 -4.86 5.49
N LEU A 174 -8.98 -5.21 4.63
CA LEU A 174 -8.43 -6.57 4.54
C LEU A 174 -7.12 -6.66 5.32
N ILE A 175 -6.99 -7.72 6.12
CA ILE A 175 -5.82 -8.04 6.93
C ILE A 175 -5.08 -9.22 6.31
N GLN A 176 -3.90 -8.96 5.75
CA GLN A 176 -3.00 -9.99 5.23
C GLN A 176 -2.13 -10.55 6.36
N VAL A 177 -2.13 -11.87 6.50
CA VAL A 177 -1.16 -12.63 7.30
C VAL A 177 -0.21 -13.36 6.36
N SER A 178 1.00 -12.81 6.19
CA SER A 178 2.02 -13.41 5.32
C SER A 178 2.78 -14.53 6.04
N SER A 179 2.96 -15.66 5.33
CA SER A 179 3.82 -16.78 5.75
C SER A 179 5.31 -16.48 5.68
N ALA A 180 5.72 -15.32 5.16
CA ALA A 180 7.12 -14.93 5.06
C ALA A 180 7.79 -14.87 6.44
N ALA A 181 8.99 -15.45 6.52
CA ALA A 181 9.82 -15.40 7.71
C ALA A 181 10.06 -13.94 8.13
N ARG A 182 9.85 -13.66 9.41
CA ARG A 182 10.00 -12.32 9.96
C ARG A 182 11.43 -12.10 10.39
N MET A 183 11.98 -10.93 10.07
CA MET A 183 13.31 -10.53 10.51
C MET A 183 13.42 -10.64 12.03
N ILE A 184 14.47 -11.29 12.50
CA ILE A 184 14.88 -11.38 13.89
C ILE A 184 16.28 -10.77 13.96
N ASP A 185 16.44 -9.73 14.76
CA ASP A 185 17.75 -9.12 14.99
C ASP A 185 18.41 -9.78 16.21
N PRO A 186 19.63 -10.31 16.12
CA PRO A 186 20.34 -10.92 17.26
C PRO A 186 20.51 -10.01 18.48
N ARG A 187 20.39 -8.69 18.29
CA ARG A 187 20.43 -7.66 19.35
C ARG A 187 19.15 -7.61 20.18
N TRP A 188 18.04 -8.16 19.69
CA TRP A 188 16.79 -8.20 20.44
C TRP A 188 16.89 -9.25 21.56
N LYS A 189 17.12 -8.79 22.79
CA LYS A 189 17.19 -9.65 23.99
C LYS A 189 15.87 -9.75 24.76
N ASN A 190 15.07 -8.68 24.72
CA ASN A 190 13.79 -8.57 25.41
C ASN A 190 12.67 -8.27 24.41
N GLN A 191 11.47 -8.82 24.65
CA GLN A 191 10.28 -8.51 23.87
C GLN A 191 9.32 -7.64 24.71
N TYR A 192 9.23 -6.35 24.36
CA TYR A 192 8.31 -5.41 25.03
C TYR A 192 6.96 -5.26 24.30
N HIS A 193 6.87 -5.71 23.05
CA HIS A 193 5.68 -5.57 22.19
C HIS A 193 5.42 -6.85 21.42
N PHE A 194 4.17 -7.07 21.01
CA PHE A 194 3.82 -8.17 20.10
C PHE A 194 4.53 -8.05 18.75
N ARG A 195 4.97 -9.19 18.22
CA ARG A 195 5.52 -9.33 16.87
C ARG A 195 4.37 -9.24 15.87
N ARG A 196 4.27 -8.10 15.19
CA ARG A 196 3.21 -7.86 14.19
C ARG A 196 3.50 -8.65 12.92
N SER A 197 2.53 -9.45 12.53
CA SER A 197 2.59 -10.29 11.33
C SER A 197 1.70 -9.76 10.21
N GLU A 198 0.88 -8.76 10.52
CA GLU A 198 -0.23 -8.33 9.71
C GLU A 198 0.20 -7.18 8.81
N ALA A 199 -0.26 -7.22 7.56
CA ALA A 199 -0.38 -6.05 6.71
C ALA A 199 -1.87 -5.75 6.50
N TYR A 200 -2.17 -4.49 6.25
CA TYR A 200 -3.53 -3.97 6.16
C TYR A 200 -3.69 -3.36 4.78
N TYR A 201 -4.84 -3.62 4.18
CA TYR A 201 -5.32 -3.00 2.95
C TYR A 201 -6.54 -2.20 3.36
N ILE A 202 -6.39 -0.87 3.36
CA ILE A 202 -7.46 0.06 3.72
C ILE A 202 -8.09 0.54 2.42
N ILE A 203 -9.37 0.23 2.24
CA ILE A 203 -10.10 0.53 1.02
C ILE A 203 -10.97 1.77 1.26
N TYR A 204 -10.78 2.78 0.42
CA TYR A 204 -11.65 3.95 0.35
C TYR A 204 -12.40 3.94 -0.97
N LYS A 205 -13.71 4.15 -0.91
CA LYS A 205 -14.57 4.31 -2.08
C LYS A 205 -15.22 5.68 -2.07
N TRP A 206 -15.53 6.18 -3.25
CA TRP A 206 -16.41 7.31 -3.43
C TRP A 206 -17.21 7.12 -4.71
N SER A 207 -18.48 7.50 -4.67
CA SER A 207 -19.28 7.70 -5.87
C SER A 207 -18.86 9.03 -6.51
N ASP A 208 -18.84 9.06 -7.84
CA ASP A 208 -19.03 10.34 -8.53
C ASP A 208 -20.48 10.74 -8.26
N ASP A 209 -20.69 11.88 -7.57
CA ASP A 209 -22.00 12.53 -7.51
C ASP A 209 -22.51 12.90 -8.91
#